data_AF-A0A842TVB0-F1
#
_entry.id   AF-A0A842TVB0-F1
#
_cell.length_a   1.000
_cell.length_b   1.000
_cell.length_c   1.000
_cell.angle_alpha   90.00
_cell.angle_beta   90.00
_cell.angle_gamma   90.00
#
_symmetry.space_group_name_H-M   'P 1'
#
loop_
_entity.id
_entity.type
_entity.pdbx_description
1 polymer ?
#
loop_
_entity_poly.entity_id
_entity_poly.type
_entity_poly.pdbx_seq_one_letter_code
_entity_poly.pdbx_strand_id
1 'polypeptide(L)'
;MVQKARIRLSSTDQNKLNDICGQVKRMVKKTGVRMSGPVPLPTKKLKVPTRKSPCGEGTQTWEKYEMRIHKRLIDIDADER
;
A
#
# COMPACT_ATOMS: atom_id res chain seq x y z
N MET A 1 16.93 13.96 -20.34
CA MET A 1 15.49 14.34 -20.19
C MET A 1 15.08 13.68 -18.89
N VAL A 2 14.92 14.42 -17.77
CA VAL A 2 14.91 13.82 -16.41
C VAL A 2 13.91 12.66 -16.31
N GLN A 3 14.43 11.44 -16.29
CA GLN A 3 13.61 10.22 -16.29
C GLN A 3 13.20 9.95 -14.84
N LYS A 4 11.90 10.08 -14.54
CA LYS A 4 11.39 9.88 -13.18
C LYS A 4 10.92 8.45 -13.00
N ALA A 5 11.54 7.73 -12.07
CA ALA A 5 11.10 6.39 -11.67
C ALA A 5 10.00 6.52 -10.60
N ARG A 6 8.83 5.94 -10.88
CA ARG A 6 7.69 5.94 -9.95
C ARG A 6 7.48 4.56 -9.35
N ILE A 7 7.78 4.42 -8.06
CA ILE A 7 7.61 3.19 -7.29
C ILE A 7 6.24 3.21 -6.60
N ARG A 8 5.40 2.23 -6.94
CA ARG A 8 4.10 2.01 -6.27
C ARG A 8 4.23 0.80 -5.37
N LEU A 9 4.11 1.02 -4.07
CA LEU A 9 4.07 -0.05 -3.07
C LEU A 9 2.63 -0.26 -2.62
N SER A 10 2.18 -1.51 -2.59
CA SER A 10 0.89 -1.90 -2.04
C SER A 10 1.04 -3.12 -1.15
N SER A 11 0.45 -3.08 0.04
CA SER A 11 0.45 -4.20 0.98
C SER A 11 -0.81 -4.19 1.84
N THR A 12 -1.16 -5.35 2.38
CA THR A 12 -2.20 -5.51 3.40
C THR A 12 -1.71 -5.10 4.79
N ASP A 13 -0.41 -5.30 5.07
CA ASP A 13 0.21 -4.98 6.36
C ASP A 13 0.83 -3.58 6.34
N GLN A 14 0.33 -2.67 7.19
CA GLN A 14 0.85 -1.30 7.30
C GLN A 14 2.29 -1.26 7.83
N ASN A 15 2.65 -2.11 8.80
CA ASN A 15 3.95 -2.07 9.45
C ASN A 15 5.08 -2.44 8.49
N LYS A 16 4.95 -3.59 7.81
CA LYS A 16 5.91 -4.04 6.78
C LYS A 16 6.08 -3.02 5.66
N LEU A 17 4.98 -2.38 5.25
CA LEU A 17 5.01 -1.34 4.22
C LEU A 17 5.83 -0.11 4.66
N ASN A 18 5.68 0.30 5.93
CA ASN A 18 6.46 1.40 6.51
C ASN A 18 7.93 1.02 6.67
N ASP A 19 8.23 -0.23 7.05
CA ASP A 19 9.61 -0.73 7.18
C ASP A 19 10.34 -0.70 5.84
N ILE A 20 9.72 -1.23 4.78
CA ILE A 20 10.25 -1.19 3.41
C ILE A 20 10.42 0.25 2.96
N CYS A 21 9.44 1.11 3.21
CA CYS A 21 9.53 2.53 2.89
C CYS A 21 10.72 3.21 3.59
N GLY A 22 10.98 2.86 4.85
CA GLY A 22 12.15 3.33 5.60
C GLY A 22 13.46 2.82 5.01
N GLN A 23 13.52 1.56 4.58
CA GLN A 23 14.67 0.98 3.89
C GLN A 23 14.96 1.70 2.57
N VAL A 24 13.95 1.92 1.73
CA VAL A 24 14.10 2.65 0.45
C VAL A 24 14.61 4.06 0.70
N LYS A 25 14.06 4.77 1.70
CA LYS A 25 14.52 6.12 2.06
C LYS A 25 16.00 6.14 2.47
N ARG A 26 16.46 5.14 3.24
CA ARG A 26 17.88 5.00 3.62
C ARG A 26 18.77 4.72 2.41
N MET A 27 18.33 3.86 1.51
CA MET A 27 19.06 3.52 0.29
C MET A 27 19.22 4.73 -0.62
N VAL A 28 18.15 5.48 -0.86
CA VAL A 28 18.19 6.68 -1.70
C VAL A 28 19.07 7.77 -1.08
N LYS A 29 18.99 7.98 0.24
CA LYS A 29 19.88 8.91 0.95
C LYS A 29 21.36 8.52 0.81
N LYS A 30 21.68 7.22 0.77
CA LYS A 30 23.05 6.73 0.59
C LYS A 30 23.56 6.97 -0.84
N THR A 31 22.70 6.82 -1.85
CA THR A 31 23.06 7.03 -3.26
C THR A 31 23.12 8.51 -3.63
N GLY A 32 22.52 9.40 -2.83
CA GLY A 32 22.53 10.86 -3.09
C GLY A 32 21.49 11.32 -4.11
N VAL A 33 20.54 10.45 -4.47
CA VAL A 33 19.52 10.73 -5.49
C VAL A 33 18.36 11.53 -4.89
N ARG A 34 17.78 12.46 -5.66
CA ARG A 34 16.61 13.23 -5.23
C ARG A 34 15.38 12.32 -5.21
N MET A 35 14.69 12.30 -4.08
CA MET A 35 13.46 11.53 -3.87
C MET A 35 12.34 12.46 -3.41
N SER A 36 11.20 12.36 -4.06
CA SER A 36 9.93 12.82 -3.51
C SER A 36 9.43 11.77 -2.53
N GLY A 37 9.11 12.22 -1.31
CA GLY A 37 8.84 11.36 -0.17
C GLY A 37 7.74 10.33 -0.40
N PRO A 38 7.62 9.33 0.49
CA PRO A 38 6.58 8.32 0.37
C PRO A 38 5.20 8.93 0.63
N VAL A 39 4.48 9.21 -0.44
CA VAL A 39 3.13 9.77 -0.38
C VAL A 39 2.16 8.65 0.00
N PRO A 40 1.44 8.75 1.15
CA PRO A 40 0.39 7.82 1.50
C PRO A 40 -0.81 8.05 0.60
N LEU A 41 -1.14 7.05 -0.22
CA LEU A 41 -2.38 7.06 -1.00
C LEU A 41 -3.53 6.49 -0.15
N PRO A 42 -4.79 6.86 -0.46
CA PRO A 42 -5.95 6.33 0.23
C PRO A 42 -5.96 4.81 0.26
N THR A 43 -6.18 4.24 1.45
CA THR A 43 -6.30 2.79 1.65
C THR A 43 -7.56 2.29 0.96
N LYS A 44 -7.42 1.32 0.04
CA LYS A 44 -8.59 0.67 -0.58
C LYS A 44 -9.17 -0.33 0.41
N LYS A 45 -10.44 -0.16 0.78
CA LYS A 45 -11.19 -1.08 1.64
C LYS A 45 -12.04 -1.99 0.75
N LEU A 46 -11.71 -3.28 0.71
CA LEU A 46 -12.53 -4.29 0.08
C LEU A 46 -13.47 -4.86 1.14
N LYS A 47 -14.78 -4.71 0.95
CA LYS A 47 -15.80 -5.18 1.88
C LYS A 47 -16.53 -6.35 1.25
N VAL A 48 -16.61 -7.46 1.97
CA VAL A 48 -17.34 -8.66 1.56
C VAL A 48 -18.32 -9.02 2.68
N PRO A 49 -19.58 -8.56 2.57
CA PRO A 49 -20.63 -9.01 3.48
C PRO A 49 -21.13 -10.38 3.05
N THR A 50 -21.11 -11.35 3.95
CA THR A 50 -21.64 -12.70 3.73
C THR A 50 -22.69 -13.04 4.78
N ARG A 51 -23.63 -13.91 4.41
CA ARG A 51 -24.55 -14.47 5.40
C ARG A 51 -23.80 -15.48 6.26
N LYS A 52 -24.05 -15.48 7.57
CA LYS A 52 -23.46 -16.48 8.48
C LYS A 52 -24.00 -17.88 8.21
N SER A 53 -25.30 -17.96 7.96
CA SER A 53 -26.01 -19.22 7.72
C SER A 53 -25.82 -19.68 6.27
N PRO A 54 -25.47 -20.97 6.04
CA PRO A 54 -25.31 -21.53 4.70
C PRO A 54 -26.66 -21.88 4.03
N CYS A 55 -27.65 -22.32 4.82
CA CYS A 55 -28.95 -22.78 4.32
C CYS A 55 -30.00 -21.67 4.19
N GLY A 56 -29.72 -20.50 4.75
CA GLY A 56 -30.61 -19.34 4.66
C GLY A 56 -31.81 -19.36 5.61
N GLU A 57 -31.89 -20.36 6.48
CA GLU A 57 -32.85 -20.45 7.59
C GLU A 57 -32.26 -19.87 8.88
N GLY A 58 -33.15 -19.54 9.83
CA GLY A 58 -32.81 -18.94 11.13
C GLY A 58 -32.60 -17.41 11.10
N THR A 59 -32.03 -16.87 12.18
CA THR A 59 -31.86 -15.42 12.36
C THR A 59 -30.98 -14.81 11.26
N GLN A 60 -31.45 -13.72 10.65
CA GLN A 60 -30.72 -12.99 9.62
C GLN A 60 -29.49 -12.30 10.23
N THR A 61 -28.36 -13.02 10.22
CA THR A 61 -27.08 -12.55 10.72
C THR A 61 -26.06 -12.50 9.58
N TRP A 62 -25.26 -11.43 9.58
CA TRP A 62 -24.30 -11.11 8.53
C TRP A 62 -22.91 -10.97 9.12
N GLU A 63 -21.93 -11.55 8.44
CA GLU A 63 -20.51 -11.29 8.66
C GLU A 63 -20.01 -10.24 7.69
N LYS A 64 -19.15 -9.36 8.19
CA LYS A 64 -18.58 -8.26 7.42
C LYS A 64 -17.08 -8.41 7.40
N TYR A 65 -16.57 -9.08 6.37
CA TYR A 65 -15.15 -9.19 6.14
C TYR A 65 -14.62 -7.92 5.46
N GLU A 66 -13.47 -7.42 5.92
CA GLU A 66 -12.78 -6.30 5.30
C GLU A 66 -11.30 -6.64 5.05
N MET A 67 -10.84 -6.39 3.83
CA MET A 67 -9.41 -6.37 3.50
C MET A 67 -9.01 -4.93 3.20
N ARG A 68 -7.96 -4.46 3.89
CA ARG A 68 -7.39 -3.12 3.70
C ARG A 68 -6.12 -3.24 2.89
N ILE A 69 -6.07 -2.53 1.76
CA ILE A 69 -4.85 -2.43 0.93
C ILE A 69 -4.29 -1.02 1.09
N HIS A 70 -3.17 -0.93 1.78
CA HIS A 70 -2.42 0.31 1.99
C HIS A 70 -1.52 0.55 0.80
N LYS A 71 -1.51 1.79 0.30
CA LYS A 71 -0.71 2.19 -0.86
C LYS A 71 0.26 3.30 -0.49
N ARG A 72 1.48 3.21 -1.01
CA ARG A 72 2.51 4.27 -0.94
C ARG A 72 3.04 4.53 -2.35
N LEU A 73 3.32 5.79 -2.62
CA LEU A 73 3.90 6.23 -3.86
C LEU A 73 5.23 6.92 -3.55
N ILE A 74 6.30 6.50 -4.23
CA ILE A 74 7.61 7.13 -4.12
C ILE A 74 8.05 7.49 -5.53
N ASP A 75 8.39 8.76 -5.74
CA ASP A 75 8.94 9.23 -7.00
C ASP A 75 10.43 9.54 -6.80
N ILE A 76 11.28 8.98 -7.66
CA ILE A 76 12.74 9.11 -7.63
C ILE A 76 13.17 9.71 -8.97
N ASP A 77 14.03 10.72 -8.93
CA ASP A 77 14.68 11.23 -10.15
C ASP A 77 15.78 10.23 -10.54
N ALA A 78 15.74 9.64 -11.74
CA ALA A 78 16.84 8.80 -12.19
C ALA A 78 18.04 9.70 -12.52
N ASP A 79 19.17 9.41 -11.89
CA ASP A 79 20.45 10.02 -12.25
C ASP A 79 20.91 9.37 -13.57
N GLU A 80 20.98 10.16 -14.64
CA GLU A 80 21.57 9.76 -15.93
C GLU A 80 23.09 9.71 -15.73
N ARG A 81 23.59 8.63 -15.14
CA ARG A 81 24.98 8.20 -15.33
C ARG A 81 25.08 7.31 -16.55
#